data_AF-X0Y7P9-F1
#
_entry.id   AF-X0Y7P9-F1
#
_cell.length_a   1.000
_cell.length_b   1.000
_cell.length_c   1.000
_cell.angle_alpha   90.00
_cell.angle_beta   90.00
_cell.angle_gamma   90.00
#
_symmetry.space_group_name_H-M   'P 1'
#
loop_
_entity.id
_entity.type
_entity.pdbx_description
1 polymer ?
#
loop_
_entity_poly.entity_id
_entity_poly.type
_entity_poly.pdbx_seq_one_letter_code
_entity_poly.pdbx_strand_id
1 'polypeptide(L)'
;KLENEKNKVENTQPLEQNQMTAVKDKILEMIKNSEDNGGVEIDNLIMKLRETSPEIINQEIKRLLEEGIIFEPRPGKVRWLG
;
A
#
# COMPACT_ATOMS: atom_id res chain seq x y z
N LYS A 1 37.92 19.38 -7.56
CA LYS A 1 37.11 18.79 -6.47
C LYS A 1 35.97 19.76 -6.25
N LEU A 2 34.75 19.38 -6.62
CA LEU A 2 33.58 20.22 -6.42
C LEU A 2 32.58 19.35 -5.65
N GLU A 3 32.53 19.56 -4.34
CA GLU A 3 31.48 19.10 -3.45
C GLU A 3 30.16 19.74 -3.87
N ASN A 4 29.22 18.95 -4.39
CA ASN A 4 27.83 19.36 -4.50
C ASN A 4 27.03 18.79 -3.33
N GLU A 5 26.90 19.64 -2.32
CA GLU A 5 25.65 19.96 -1.61
C GLU A 5 24.80 18.79 -1.11
N LYS A 6 25.15 18.34 0.11
CA LYS A 6 24.18 17.81 1.07
C LYS A 6 23.20 18.91 1.46
N ASN A 7 21.93 18.76 1.08
CA ASN A 7 20.73 18.98 1.92
C ASN A 7 19.53 19.20 1.01
N LYS A 8 18.58 18.27 1.05
CA LYS A 8 17.20 18.59 0.73
C LYS A 8 16.28 17.91 1.75
N VAL A 9 15.65 18.79 2.54
CA VAL A 9 14.30 18.70 3.13
C VAL A 9 14.11 17.63 4.21
N GLU A 10 14.32 17.96 5.48
CA GLU A 10 13.31 18.54 6.40
C GLU A 10 12.18 17.55 6.75
N ASN A 11 12.27 16.99 7.96
CA ASN A 11 11.16 16.94 8.91
C ASN A 11 9.79 16.47 8.36
N THR A 12 9.67 15.19 8.00
CA THR A 12 8.34 14.57 7.82
C THR A 12 7.76 14.24 9.19
N GLN A 13 6.72 14.98 9.51
CA GLN A 13 6.09 15.11 10.81
C GLN A 13 5.35 13.81 11.21
N PRO A 14 5.06 13.59 12.51
CA PRO A 14 4.24 12.48 13.00
C PRO A 14 2.81 12.38 12.42
N LEU A 15 2.39 13.35 11.59
CA LEU A 15 1.11 13.35 10.88
C LEU A 15 1.00 12.25 9.81
N GLU A 16 2.11 11.88 9.17
CA GLU A 16 2.08 10.90 8.06
C GLU A 16 1.80 9.47 8.55
N GLN A 17 2.28 9.10 9.75
CA GLN A 17 2.10 7.75 10.29
C GLN A 17 0.62 7.41 10.49
N ASN A 18 -0.19 8.32 11.02
CA ASN A 18 -1.62 8.07 11.24
C ASN A 18 -2.39 7.90 9.92
N GLN A 19 -2.05 8.68 8.89
CA GLN A 19 -2.65 8.53 7.58
C GLN A 19 -2.23 7.22 6.92
N MET A 20 -0.97 6.80 7.07
CA MET A 20 -0.48 5.52 6.57
C MET A 20 -1.17 4.33 7.25
N THR A 21 -1.34 4.34 8.57
CA THR A 21 -2.06 3.28 9.28
C THR A 21 -3.51 3.16 8.78
N ALA A 22 -4.21 4.29 8.61
CA ALA A 22 -5.58 4.29 8.11
C ALA A 22 -5.68 3.75 6.66
N VAL A 23 -4.68 3.98 5.82
CA VAL A 23 -4.63 3.43 4.45
C VAL A 23 -4.37 1.91 4.49
N LYS A 24 -3.42 1.45 5.31
CA LYS A 24 -3.14 0.02 5.49
C LYS A 24 -4.40 -0.75 5.89
N ASP A 25 -5.11 -0.26 6.90
CA ASP A 25 -6.32 -0.90 7.40
C ASP A 25 -7.41 -0.99 6.32
N LYS A 26 -7.62 0.10 5.57
CA LYS A 26 -8.57 0.13 4.44
C LYS A 26 -8.19 -0.86 3.34
N ILE A 27 -6.92 -0.92 2.96
CA ILE A 27 -6.43 -1.87 1.94
C ILE A 27 -6.67 -3.30 2.40
N LEU A 28 -6.25 -3.61 3.64
CA LEU A 28 -6.38 -4.94 4.20
C LEU A 28 -7.84 -5.38 4.33
N GLU A 29 -8.72 -4.50 4.79
CA GLU A 29 -10.17 -4.76 4.88
C GLU A 29 -10.76 -5.10 3.50
N MET A 30 -10.42 -4.33 2.45
CA MET A 30 -10.90 -4.63 1.11
C MET A 30 -10.40 -5.96 0.57
N ILE A 31 -9.15 -6.33 0.85
CA ILE A 31 -8.58 -7.63 0.46
C ILE A 31 -9.34 -8.75 1.19
N LYS A 32 -9.50 -8.64 2.52
CA LYS A 32 -10.25 -9.61 3.33
C LYS A 32 -11.69 -9.80 2.84
N ASN A 33 -12.40 -8.70 2.57
CA ASN A 33 -13.77 -8.73 2.06
C ASN A 33 -13.88 -9.31 0.64
N SER A 34 -12.76 -9.47 -0.08
CA SER A 34 -12.71 -10.03 -1.42
C SER A 34 -12.34 -11.52 -1.46
N GLU A 35 -12.04 -12.14 -0.32
CA GLU A 35 -11.57 -13.53 -0.28
C GLU A 35 -12.56 -14.55 -0.84
N ASP A 36 -13.85 -14.35 -0.59
CA ASP A 36 -14.92 -15.19 -1.15
C ASP A 36 -14.98 -15.12 -2.69
N ASN A 37 -14.46 -14.03 -3.27
CA ASN A 37 -14.33 -13.81 -4.73
C ASN A 37 -12.93 -14.19 -5.26
N GLY A 38 -12.13 -14.83 -4.41
CA GLY A 38 -10.78 -15.25 -4.71
C GLY A 38 -9.74 -14.12 -4.76
N GLY A 39 -9.97 -13.04 -4.01
CA GLY A 39 -9.09 -11.87 -3.92
C GLY A 39 -9.55 -10.66 -4.73
N VAL A 40 -8.73 -9.61 -4.69
CA VAL A 40 -9.00 -8.31 -5.33
C VAL A 40 -7.87 -7.94 -6.29
N GLU A 41 -8.23 -7.33 -7.43
CA GLU A 41 -7.25 -6.75 -8.34
C GLU A 41 -6.67 -5.45 -7.76
N ILE A 42 -5.37 -5.23 -7.91
CA ILE A 42 -4.69 -4.01 -7.49
C ILE A 42 -5.33 -2.77 -8.13
N ASP A 43 -5.67 -2.84 -9.41
CA ASP A 43 -6.37 -1.76 -10.12
C ASP A 43 -7.71 -1.41 -9.46
N ASN A 44 -8.44 -2.41 -8.94
CA ASN A 44 -9.70 -2.16 -8.23
C ASN A 44 -9.48 -1.45 -6.89
N LEU A 45 -8.37 -1.75 -6.18
CA LEU A 45 -8.00 -1.04 -4.96
C LEU A 45 -7.70 0.43 -5.29
N ILE A 46 -6.93 0.69 -6.34
CA ILE A 46 -6.59 2.04 -6.81
C ILE A 46 -7.85 2.81 -7.22
N MET A 47 -8.77 2.18 -7.96
CA MET A 47 -10.02 2.80 -8.39
C MET A 47 -10.98 3.13 -7.23
N LYS A 48 -10.96 2.34 -6.15
CA LYS A 48 -11.80 2.54 -4.96
C LYS A 48 -11.21 3.55 -3.99
N LEU A 49 -9.90 3.56 -3.81
CA LEU A 49 -9.18 4.48 -2.92
C LEU A 49 -8.75 5.75 -3.66
N ARG A 50 -9.70 6.45 -4.28
CA ARG A 50 -9.41 7.66 -5.09
C ARG A 50 -8.78 8.81 -4.30
N GLU A 51 -8.96 8.81 -2.98
CA GLU A 51 -8.39 9.80 -2.05
C GLU A 51 -6.92 9.51 -1.71
N THR A 52 -6.39 8.36 -2.13
CA THR A 52 -5.01 7.92 -1.90
C THR A 52 -4.30 7.79 -3.23
N SER A 53 -3.05 8.26 -3.30
CA SER A 53 -2.29 8.13 -4.55
C SER A 53 -2.01 6.66 -4.87
N PRO A 54 -2.03 6.27 -6.16
CA PRO A 54 -1.68 4.92 -6.59
C PRO A 54 -0.31 4.46 -6.07
N GLU A 55 0.66 5.38 -5.97
CA GLU A 55 2.00 5.10 -5.45
C GLU A 55 1.95 4.65 -3.98
N ILE A 56 1.16 5.31 -3.13
CA ILE A 56 1.02 4.93 -1.72
C ILE A 56 0.33 3.56 -1.60
N ILE A 57 -0.71 3.32 -2.41
CA ILE A 57 -1.43 2.04 -2.43
C ILE A 57 -0.47 0.91 -2.83
N ASN A 58 0.30 1.10 -3.89
CA ASN A 58 1.28 0.13 -4.37
C ASN A 58 2.39 -0.13 -3.35
N GLN A 59 2.88 0.91 -2.66
CA GLN A 59 3.85 0.77 -1.59
C GLN A 59 3.31 -0.07 -0.43
N GLU A 60 2.07 0.15 -0.03
CA GLU A 60 1.48 -0.58 1.10
C GLU A 60 1.15 -2.03 0.73
N ILE A 61 0.64 -2.28 -0.49
CA ILE A 61 0.46 -3.65 -1.01
C ILE A 61 1.81 -4.39 -1.03
N LYS A 62 2.88 -3.72 -1.49
CA LYS A 62 4.23 -4.32 -1.49
C LYS A 62 4.68 -4.69 -0.07
N ARG A 63 4.48 -3.80 0.92
CA ARG A 63 4.78 -4.10 2.32
C ARG A 63 3.99 -5.29 2.84
N LEU A 64 2.68 -5.35 2.57
CA LEU A 64 1.83 -6.47 2.98
C LEU A 64 2.27 -7.81 2.36
N LEU A 65 2.78 -7.79 1.12
CA LEU A 65 3.38 -8.96 0.46
C LEU A 65 4.70 -9.36 1.13
N GLU A 66 5.58 -8.39 1.42
CA GLU A 66 6.85 -8.61 2.11
C GLU A 66 6.66 -9.13 3.54
N GLU A 67 5.65 -8.64 4.25
CA GLU A 67 5.24 -9.08 5.60
C GLU A 67 4.56 -10.46 5.59
N GLY A 68 4.19 -10.99 4.42
CA GLY A 68 3.48 -12.26 4.29
C GLY A 68 2.04 -12.22 4.84
N ILE A 69 1.42 -11.04 4.83
CA ILE A 69 0.01 -10.86 5.23
C ILE A 69 -0.91 -11.18 4.04
N ILE A 70 -0.48 -10.82 2.84
CA ILE A 70 -1.19 -11.10 1.59
C ILE A 70 -0.26 -11.81 0.61
N PHE A 71 -0.84 -12.43 -0.41
CA PHE A 71 -0.11 -13.10 -1.50
C PHE A 71 -0.72 -12.77 -2.84
N GLU A 72 0.08 -12.91 -3.90
CA GLU A 72 -0.32 -12.65 -5.27
C GLU A 72 -0.45 -13.97 -6.05
N PRO A 73 -1.63 -14.63 -6.06
CA PRO A 73 -1.83 -15.89 -6.80
C PRO A 73 -1.57 -15.75 -8.31
N ARG A 74 -1.77 -14.55 -8.86
CA ARG A 74 -1.42 -14.18 -10.24
C ARG A 74 -1.12 -12.69 -10.32
N PRO A 75 -0.33 -12.24 -11.31
CA PRO A 75 0.00 -10.83 -11.48
C PRO A 75 -1.25 -9.94 -11.42
N GLY A 76 -1.18 -8.89 -10.61
CA GLY A 76 -2.22 -7.89 -10.40
C GLY A 76 -3.33 -8.30 -9.44
N LYS A 77 -3.41 -9.55 -8.96
CA LYS A 77 -4.46 -10.00 -8.04
C LYS A 77 -3.89 -10.42 -6.70
N VAL A 78 -4.37 -9.82 -5.62
CA VAL A 78 -3.92 -10.11 -4.24
C VAL A 78 -5.01 -10.79 -3.41
N ARG A 79 -4.57 -11.64 -2.49
CA ARG A 79 -5.40 -12.41 -1.55
C ARG A 79 -4.82 -12.36 -0.14
N TRP A 80 -5.66 -12.46 0.86
CA TRP A 80 -5.29 -12.57 2.26
C TRP A 80 -4.78 -13.99 2.58
N LEU A 81 -3.67 -14.10 3.32
CA LEU A 81 -3.08 -15.39 3.70
C LEU A 81 -3.76 -16.06 4.92
N GLY A 82 -4.68 -15.37 5.60
CA GLY A 82 -5.43 -15.88 6.76
C GLY A 82 -5.10 -15.18 8.08
#